data_AF-A0A2E7BZJ5-F1
#
_entry.id   AF-A0A2E7BZJ5-F1
#
_cell.length_a   1.000
_cell.length_b   1.000
_cell.length_c   1.000
_cell.angle_alpha   90.00
_cell.angle_beta   90.00
_cell.angle_gamma   90.00
#
_symmetry.space_group_name_H-M   'P 1'
#
loop_
_entity.id
_entity.type
_entity.pdbx_description
1 polymer ?
#
loop_
_entity_poly.entity_id
_entity_poly.type
_entity_poly.pdbx_seq_one_letter_code
_entity_poly.pdbx_strand_id
1 'polypeptide(L)' 'MDQWLSDYGVTLGVGALIAFMVFIVWDLAKRSNAGKFGTIMLYVGLAMGIFGFLIKVIITWLLENAGV' A
#
# COMPACT_ATOMS: atom_id res chain seq x y z
N MET A 1 12.82 10.38 -25.56
CA MET A 1 13.58 9.96 -24.35
C MET A 1 12.68 9.96 -23.11
N ASP A 2 11.36 10.19 -23.28
CA ASP A 2 10.50 10.78 -22.22
C ASP A 2 9.39 9.83 -21.72
N GLN A 3 9.08 8.77 -22.47
CA GLN A 3 8.00 7.83 -22.13
C GLN A 3 8.41 6.80 -21.07
N TRP A 4 9.61 6.22 -21.16
CA TRP A 4 10.06 5.19 -20.22
C TRP A 4 10.29 5.74 -18.80
N LEU A 5 10.80 6.98 -18.68
CA LEU A 5 10.91 7.68 -17.40
C LEU A 5 9.56 8.11 -16.85
N SER A 6 8.58 8.43 -17.72
CA SER A 6 7.24 8.79 -17.25
C SER A 6 6.50 7.55 -16.75
N ASP A 7 6.54 6.43 -17.47
CA ASP A 7 5.87 5.20 -17.03
C ASP A 7 6.53 4.60 -15.79
N TYR A 8 7.84 4.34 -15.82
CA TYR A 8 8.52 3.74 -14.67
C TYR A 8 8.72 4.75 -13.54
N GLY A 9 9.06 6.00 -13.84
CA GLY A 9 9.35 7.02 -12.83
C GLY A 9 8.09 7.52 -12.10
N VAL A 10 6.95 7.66 -12.78
CA VAL A 10 5.67 7.98 -12.10
C VAL A 10 5.20 6.77 -11.29
N THR A 11 5.27 5.56 -11.85
CA THR A 11 4.84 4.34 -11.14
C THR A 11 5.69 4.09 -9.89
N LEU A 12 7.02 4.24 -9.97
CA LEU A 12 7.91 4.14 -8.81
C LEU A 12 7.75 5.31 -7.83
N GLY A 13 7.66 6.55 -8.32
CA GLY A 13 7.55 7.73 -7.47
C GLY A 13 6.23 7.78 -6.70
N VAL A 14 5.11 7.56 -7.38
CA VAL A 14 3.78 7.48 -6.76
C VAL A 14 3.67 6.21 -5.89
N GLY A 15 4.23 5.08 -6.34
CA GLY A 15 4.29 3.85 -5.55
C GLY A 15 5.04 4.03 -4.22
N ALA A 16 6.18 4.70 -4.25
CA ALA A 16 6.98 5.02 -3.06
C ALA A 16 6.23 5.97 -2.11
N LEU A 17 5.55 7.00 -2.64
CA LEU A 17 4.73 7.92 -1.84
C LEU A 17 3.56 7.20 -1.14
N ILE A 18 2.86 6.31 -1.85
CA ILE A 18 1.76 5.52 -1.28
C ILE A 18 2.30 4.57 -0.20
N ALA A 19 3.43 3.90 -0.45
CA ALA A 19 4.07 3.03 0.53
C ALA A 19 4.47 3.80 1.80
N PHE A 20 4.99 5.02 1.66
CA PHE A 20 5.33 5.90 2.77
C PHE A 20 4.08 6.28 3.59
N MET A 21 2.95 6.52 2.92
CA MET A 21 1.67 6.79 3.58
C MET A 21 1.19 5.60 4.43
N VAL A 22 1.26 4.39 3.89
CA VAL A 22 0.91 3.15 4.63
C VAL A 22 1.86 2.92 5.81
N PHE A 23 3.15 3.20 5.63
CA PHE A 23 4.16 3.10 6.69
C PHE A 23 3.88 4.07 7.85
N ILE A 24 3.49 5.32 7.56
CA ILE A 24 3.12 6.30 8.59
C ILE A 24 1.90 5.82 9.39
N VAL A 25 0.88 5.29 8.73
CA VAL A 25 -0.32 4.76 9.42
C VAL A 25 0.04 3.59 10.33
N TRP A 26 0.96 2.72 9.91
CA TRP A 26 1.52 1.66 10.74
C TRP A 26 2.27 2.22 11.96
N ASP A 27 3.18 3.18 11.77
CA ASP A 27 3.96 3.74 12.88
C ASP A 27 3.07 4.50 13.88
N LEU A 28 2.09 5.27 13.38
CA LEU A 28 1.10 5.95 14.20
C LEU A 28 0.27 4.95 15.02
N ALA A 29 -0.13 3.84 14.40
CA ALA A 29 -0.78 2.73 15.09
C ALA A 29 0.08 2.17 16.23
N LYS A 30 1.35 1.87 15.95
CA LYS A 30 2.29 1.31 16.92
C LYS A 30 2.55 2.27 18.09
N ARG A 31 2.66 3.58 17.82
CA ARG A 31 2.96 4.62 18.82
C ARG A 31 1.76 5.07 19.65
N SER A 32 0.53 4.94 19.14
CA SER A 32 -0.65 5.50 19.79
C SER A 32 -1.07 4.80 21.09
N ASN A 33 -0.38 3.72 21.53
CA ASN A 33 -0.65 3.02 22.79
C ASN A 33 -2.16 2.73 22.98
N ALA A 34 -2.85 2.48 21.87
CA ALA A 34 -4.28 2.36 21.85
C ALA A 34 -4.60 1.08 22.63
N GLY A 35 -5.31 1.20 23.76
CA GLY A 35 -5.56 0.09 24.71
C GLY A 35 -6.20 -1.15 24.04
N LYS A 36 -6.55 -2.21 24.78
CA LYS A 36 -7.00 -3.50 24.19
C LYS A 36 -7.96 -3.39 22.99
N PHE A 37 -8.92 -2.47 22.99
CA PHE A 37 -9.80 -2.21 21.85
C PHE A 37 -9.11 -1.50 20.67
N GLY A 38 -8.27 -0.51 20.96
CA GLY A 38 -7.50 0.22 19.97
C GLY A 38 -6.41 -0.64 19.30
N THR A 39 -5.75 -1.54 20.04
CA THR A 39 -4.78 -2.48 19.45
C THR A 39 -5.45 -3.43 18.45
N ILE A 40 -6.68 -3.89 18.73
CA ILE A 40 -7.46 -4.75 17.83
C ILE A 40 -7.86 -3.98 16.57
N MET A 41 -8.43 -2.78 16.72
CA MET A 41 -8.83 -1.96 15.57
C MET A 41 -7.64 -1.53 14.71
N LEU A 42 -6.47 -1.31 15.33
CA LEU A 42 -5.22 -1.09 14.62
C LEU A 42 -4.74 -2.31 13.86
N TYR A 43 -4.74 -3.49 14.49
CA TYR A 43 -4.36 -4.73 13.79
C TYR A 43 -5.30 -5.02 12.61
N VAL A 44 -6.59 -4.75 12.76
CA VAL A 44 -7.59 -4.89 11.70
C VAL A 44 -7.39 -3.87 10.58
N GLY A 45 -7.17 -2.59 10.90
CA GLY A 45 -6.89 -1.55 9.90
C GLY A 45 -5.58 -1.78 9.16
N LEU A 46 -4.56 -2.26 9.86
CA LEU A 46 -3.25 -2.59 9.30
C LEU A 46 -3.30 -3.85 8.45
N ALA A 47 -4.02 -4.89 8.90
CA ALA A 47 -4.29 -6.07 8.08
C ALA A 47 -5.10 -5.73 6.83
N MET A 48 -6.14 -4.87 6.93
CA MET A 48 -6.89 -4.39 5.77
C MET A 48 -6.02 -3.58 4.81
N GLY A 49 -5.12 -2.73 5.31
CA GLY A 49 -4.20 -1.95 4.47
C GLY A 49 -3.25 -2.83 3.67
N ILE A 50 -2.63 -3.83 4.31
CA ILE A 50 -1.76 -4.81 3.64
C ILE A 50 -2.58 -5.66 2.65
N PHE A 51 -3.78 -6.09 3.05
CA PHE A 51 -4.66 -6.89 2.21
C PHE A 51 -5.13 -6.14 0.96
N GLY A 52 -5.51 -4.87 1.09
CA GLY A 52 -5.86 -4.00 -0.05
C GLY A 52 -4.69 -3.79 -1.01
N PHE A 53 -3.47 -3.62 -0.48
CA PHE A 53 -2.27 -3.55 -1.31
C PHE A 53 -2.00 -4.88 -2.05
N LEU A 54 -2.14 -6.01 -1.36
CA LEU A 54 -2.00 -7.35 -1.97
C LEU A 54 -3.01 -7.56 -3.10
N ILE A 55 -4.28 -7.21 -2.89
CA ILE A 55 -5.32 -7.32 -3.91
C ILE A 55 -4.95 -6.48 -5.13
N LYS A 56 -4.48 -5.24 -4.94
CA LYS A 56 -4.05 -4.38 -6.06
C LYS A 56 -2.96 -5.06 -6.90
N VAL A 57 -1.94 -5.62 -6.25
CA VAL A 57 -0.84 -6.31 -6.94
C VAL A 57 -1.37 -7.53 -7.71
N ILE A 58 -2.25 -8.33 -7.10
CA ILE A 58 -2.86 -9.50 -7.74
C ILE A 58 -3.70 -9.10 -8.96
N ILE A 59 -4.51 -8.03 -8.84
CA ILE A 59 -5.33 -7.53 -9.95
C ILE A 59 -4.45 -6.99 -11.08
N THR A 60 -3.39 -6.24 -10.77
CA THR A 60 -2.44 -5.75 -11.78
C THR A 60 -1.77 -6.91 -12.50
N TRP A 61 -1.31 -7.93 -11.76
CA TRP A 61 -0.69 -9.12 -12.35
C TRP A 61 -1.68 -9.92 -13.20
N LEU A 62 -2.94 -10.05 -12.76
CA LEU A 62 -4.00 -10.68 -13.54
C LEU A 62 -4.34 -9.89 -14.81
N LEU A 63 -4.38 -8.56 -14.76
CA LEU A 63 -4.61 -7.71 -15.94
C LEU A 63 -3.46 -7.82 -16.93
N GLU A 64 -2.21 -7.71 -16.48
CA GLU A 64 -1.02 -7.87 -17.32
C GLU A 64 -0.95 -9.27 -17.94
N ASN A 65 -1.28 -10.32 -17.18
CA ASN A 65 -1.22 -11.70 -17.67
C ASN A 65 -2.45 -12.11 -18.49
N ALA A 66 -3.59 -11.41 -18.35
CA ALA A 66 -4.79 -11.62 -19.17
C ALA A 66 -4.72 -10.93 -20.55
N GLY A 67 -3.65 -10.20 -20.85
CA GLY A 67 -3.35 -9.75 -22.22
C GLY A 67 -4.27 -8.65 -22.75
N VAL A 68 -4.63 -7.68 -21.91
CA VAL A 68 -5.23 -6.40 -22.34
C VAL A 68 -4.26 -5.26 -22.04
#